data_AF-A0A9D5SIJ7-F1
#
_entry.id   AF-A0A9D5SIJ7-F1
#
_cell.length_a   1.000
_cell.length_b   1.000
_cell.length_c   1.000
_cell.angle_alpha   90.00
_cell.angle_beta   90.00
_cell.angle_gamma   90.00
#
_symmetry.space_group_name_H-M   'P 1'
#
loop_
_entity.id
_entity.type
_entity.pdbx_description
1 polymer ?
#
loop_
_entity_poly.entity_id
_entity_poly.type
_entity_poly.pdbx_seq_one_letter_code
_entity_poly.pdbx_strand_id
1 'polypeptide(L)'
;MKNDNKEIKKVSKSTIALLIILIISAAVVLLTYRVLMNYPFFNIVMWVYMAIEAVFVLTYVIYNRGFSRKGVTRDMLPDDWSDEKKEEFIEDGKRRLHASRWMLVVILAFMFTFAVDILELFVFPTVLGWFSA
;
A
#
# COMPACT_ATOMS: atom_id res chain seq x y z
N MET A 1 15.21 -37.50 0.75
CA MET A 1 15.02 -36.32 -0.13
C MET A 1 13.52 -36.02 -0.35
N LYS A 2 12.73 -35.86 0.72
CA LYS A 2 11.26 -35.74 0.63
C LYS A 2 10.67 -34.74 1.64
N ASN A 3 11.44 -33.73 2.04
CA ASN A 3 11.03 -32.83 3.13
C ASN A 3 11.08 -31.32 2.82
N ASP A 4 11.54 -30.90 1.65
CA ASP A 4 11.60 -29.46 1.32
C ASP A 4 10.32 -28.92 0.68
N ASN A 5 9.41 -29.81 0.23
CA ASN A 5 8.16 -29.43 -0.44
C ASN A 5 6.97 -29.12 0.50
N LYS A 6 7.15 -29.26 1.82
CA LYS A 6 6.10 -28.95 2.82
C LYS A 6 6.21 -27.54 3.40
N GLU A 7 7.32 -26.84 3.14
CA GLU A 7 7.55 -25.47 3.57
C GLU A 7 7.02 -24.39 2.60
N ILE A 8 6.47 -24.79 1.45
CA ILE A 8 5.60 -23.91 0.65
C ILE A 8 4.28 -23.76 1.42
N LYS A 9 4.39 -22.96 2.48
CA LYS A 9 3.39 -22.61 3.47
C LYS A 9 2.07 -22.33 2.77
N LYS A 10 1.06 -23.12 3.16
CA LYS A 10 -0.37 -22.88 3.06
C LYS A 10 -0.66 -21.37 3.12
N VAL A 11 -0.72 -20.71 1.96
CA VAL A 11 -1.15 -19.32 1.87
C VAL A 11 -2.53 -19.28 2.51
N SER A 12 -2.71 -18.49 3.57
CA SER A 12 -4.00 -18.44 4.24
C SER A 12 -5.05 -17.93 3.26
N LYS A 13 -6.26 -18.49 3.31
CA LYS A 13 -7.38 -18.04 2.47
C LYS A 13 -7.60 -16.53 2.57
N SER A 14 -7.32 -15.94 3.74
CA SER A 14 -7.38 -14.50 3.98
C SER A 14 -6.35 -13.69 3.20
N THR A 15 -5.11 -14.18 3.05
CA THR A 15 -4.09 -13.49 2.25
C THR A 15 -4.44 -13.54 0.76
N ILE A 16 -4.96 -14.66 0.27
CA ILE A 16 -5.44 -14.78 -1.12
C ILE A 16 -6.57 -13.77 -1.38
N ALA A 17 -7.55 -13.69 -0.47
CA ALA A 17 -8.64 -12.73 -0.59
C ALA A 17 -8.13 -11.27 -0.63
N LEU A 18 -7.17 -10.92 0.23
CA LEU A 18 -6.56 -9.58 0.22
C LEU A 18 -5.82 -9.28 -1.09
N LEU A 19 -5.10 -10.26 -1.64
CA LEU A 19 -4.42 -10.10 -2.94
C LEU A 19 -5.42 -9.92 -4.08
N ILE A 20 -6.52 -10.69 -4.10
CA ILE A 20 -7.58 -10.53 -5.09
C ILE A 20 -8.21 -9.14 -4.98
N ILE A 21 -8.53 -8.69 -3.76
CA ILE A 21 -9.06 -7.34 -3.53
C ILE A 21 -8.08 -6.29 -4.05
N LEU A 22 -6.79 -6.43 -3.77
CA LEU A 22 -5.76 -5.51 -4.27
C LEU A 22 -5.70 -5.48 -5.79
N ILE A 23 -5.72 -6.63 -6.46
CA ILE A 23 -5.70 -6.73 -7.93
C ILE A 23 -6.93 -6.05 -8.53
N ILE A 24 -8.11 -6.32 -7.97
CA ILE A 24 -9.37 -5.70 -8.42
C ILE A 24 -9.31 -4.19 -8.21
N SER A 25 -8.89 -3.72 -7.04
CA SER A 25 -8.77 -2.29 -6.75
C SER A 25 -7.76 -1.61 -7.69
N ALA A 26 -6.61 -2.21 -7.94
CA ALA A 26 -5.61 -1.69 -8.88
C ALA A 26 -6.16 -1.62 -10.32
N ALA A 27 -6.86 -2.67 -10.77
CA ALA A 27 -7.48 -2.69 -12.09
C ALA A 27 -8.56 -1.60 -12.22
N VAL A 28 -9.40 -1.42 -11.19
CA VAL A 28 -10.42 -0.36 -11.17
C VAL A 28 -9.76 1.02 -11.26
N VAL A 29 -8.77 1.32 -10.41
CA VAL A 29 -8.08 2.61 -10.42
C VAL A 29 -7.39 2.87 -11.77
N LEU A 30 -6.69 1.87 -12.31
CA LEU A 30 -6.03 1.97 -13.61
C LEU A 30 -7.02 2.24 -14.74
N LEU A 31 -8.12 1.48 -14.82
CA LEU A 31 -9.12 1.67 -15.87
C LEU A 31 -9.83 3.02 -15.73
N THR A 32 -10.19 3.44 -14.51
CA THR A 32 -10.75 4.76 -14.27
C THR A 32 -9.80 5.86 -14.72
N TYR A 33 -8.51 5.76 -14.35
CA TYR A 33 -7.50 6.71 -14.77
C TYR A 33 -7.37 6.78 -16.31
N ARG A 34 -7.29 5.63 -16.98
CA ARG A 34 -7.24 5.53 -18.45
C ARG A 34 -8.44 6.19 -19.12
N VAL A 35 -9.64 5.94 -18.61
CA VAL A 35 -10.86 6.55 -19.11
C VAL A 35 -10.80 8.08 -18.95
N LEU A 36 -10.41 8.57 -17.77
CA LEU A 36 -10.30 10.01 -17.49
C LEU A 36 -9.28 10.72 -18.39
N MET A 37 -8.19 10.04 -18.77
CA MET A 37 -7.19 10.58 -19.69
C MET A 37 -7.69 10.79 -21.12
N ASN A 38 -8.84 10.22 -21.51
CA ASN A 38 -9.44 10.43 -22.83
C ASN A 38 -10.30 11.70 -22.91
N TYR A 39 -10.47 12.44 -21.80
CA TYR A 39 -11.29 13.64 -21.73
C TYR A 39 -10.44 14.93 -21.81
N PRO A 40 -11.01 16.08 -22.24
CA PRO A 40 -10.27 17.33 -22.42
C PRO A 40 -9.63 17.91 -21.14
N PHE A 41 -10.04 17.45 -19.97
CA PHE A 41 -9.48 17.86 -18.68
C PHE A 41 -8.31 16.98 -18.20
N PHE A 42 -7.77 16.10 -19.06
CA PHE A 42 -6.68 15.16 -18.72
C PHE A 42 -5.48 15.83 -18.02
N ASN A 43 -5.15 17.08 -18.38
CA ASN A 43 -4.07 17.86 -17.78
C ASN A 43 -4.18 18.01 -16.25
N ILE A 44 -5.40 17.99 -15.70
CA ILE A 44 -5.66 18.14 -14.26
C ILE A 44 -5.78 16.77 -13.58
N VAL A 45 -6.14 15.72 -14.33
CA VAL A 45 -6.38 14.35 -13.81
C VAL A 45 -5.16 13.85 -13.05
N MET A 46 -3.97 14.00 -13.62
CA MET A 46 -2.72 13.59 -12.97
C MET A 46 -2.49 14.29 -11.63
N TRP A 47 -2.72 15.61 -11.55
CA TRP A 47 -2.54 16.38 -10.32
C TRP A 47 -3.54 15.98 -9.23
N VAL A 48 -4.81 15.79 -9.60
CA VAL A 48 -5.85 15.33 -8.67
C VAL A 48 -5.53 13.94 -8.16
N TYR A 49 -5.12 13.05 -9.06
CA TYR A 49 -4.70 11.69 -8.73
C TYR A 49 -3.53 11.66 -7.74
N MET A 50 -2.45 12.41 -8.01
CA MET A 50 -1.29 12.51 -7.10
C MET A 50 -1.66 13.13 -5.75
N ALA A 51 -2.55 14.13 -5.74
CA ALA A 51 -3.03 14.74 -4.51
C ALA A 51 -3.82 13.74 -3.65
N ILE A 52 -4.70 12.94 -4.26
CA ILE A 52 -5.45 11.88 -3.56
C ILE A 52 -4.49 10.87 -2.95
N GLU A 53 -3.53 10.37 -3.72
CA GLU A 53 -2.54 9.41 -3.23
C GLU A 53 -1.73 9.97 -2.05
N ALA A 54 -1.23 11.21 -2.18
CA ALA A 54 -0.50 11.89 -1.12
C ALA A 54 -1.34 12.04 0.17
N VAL A 55 -2.62 12.41 0.05
CA VAL A 55 -3.54 12.50 1.19
C VAL A 55 -3.72 11.14 1.86
N PHE A 56 -3.88 10.06 1.10
CA PHE A 56 -4.00 8.71 1.66
C PHE A 56 -2.73 8.27 2.39
N VAL A 57 -1.56 8.51 1.79
CA VAL A 57 -0.26 8.18 2.41
C VAL A 57 -0.07 8.99 3.70
N LEU A 58 -0.27 10.30 3.67
CA LEU A 58 -0.13 11.15 4.84
C LEU A 58 -1.12 10.75 5.94
N THR A 59 -2.38 10.51 5.59
CA THR A 59 -3.40 10.08 6.56
C THR A 59 -3.00 8.74 7.19
N TYR A 60 -2.49 7.79 6.40
CA TYR A 60 -2.03 6.50 6.89
C TYR A 60 -0.87 6.65 7.87
N VAL A 61 0.13 7.48 7.55
CA VAL A 61 1.30 7.75 8.39
C VAL A 61 0.89 8.47 9.68
N ILE A 62 0.10 9.53 9.58
CA ILE A 62 -0.34 10.35 10.73
C ILE A 62 -1.21 9.52 11.67
N TYR A 63 -2.18 8.77 11.14
CA TYR A 63 -3.06 7.92 11.96
C TYR A 63 -2.30 6.86 12.75
N ASN A 64 -1.25 6.30 12.15
CA ASN A 64 -0.33 5.33 12.76
C ASN A 64 0.82 5.99 13.56
N ARG A 65 0.76 7.31 13.81
CA ARG A 65 1.77 8.08 14.55
C ARG A 65 3.19 7.84 14.05
N GLY A 66 3.38 7.87 12.73
CA GLY A 66 4.67 7.64 12.09
C GLY A 66 5.22 6.23 12.32
N PHE A 67 4.38 5.26 12.68
CA PHE A 67 4.77 3.90 13.06
C PHE A 67 5.65 3.80 14.30
N SER A 68 5.72 4.85 15.12
CA SER A 68 6.52 4.90 16.37
C SER A 68 6.24 3.75 17.35
N ARG A 69 5.07 3.13 17.26
CA ARG A 69 4.61 2.04 18.13
C ARG A 69 4.71 0.65 17.50
N LYS A 70 5.12 0.56 16.24
CA LYS A 70 5.19 -0.70 15.51
C LYS A 70 6.38 -1.51 16.02
N GLY A 71 6.11 -2.71 16.56
CA GLY A 71 7.16 -3.60 17.07
C GLY A 71 7.72 -3.21 18.43
N VAL A 72 7.15 -2.21 19.11
CA VAL A 72 7.51 -1.87 20.48
C VAL A 72 7.10 -3.00 21.42
N THR A 73 8.05 -3.45 22.24
CA THR A 73 7.86 -4.47 23.27
C THR A 73 7.88 -3.83 24.67
N ARG A 74 7.41 -4.56 25.68
CA ARG A 74 7.24 -4.02 27.05
C ARG A 74 8.56 -3.55 27.68
N ASP A 75 9.67 -4.19 27.31
CA ASP A 75 11.04 -3.88 27.73
C ASP A 75 11.61 -2.61 27.11
N MET A 76 11.04 -2.14 25.99
CA MET A 76 11.44 -0.87 25.36
C MET A 76 10.74 0.35 25.98
N LEU A 77 9.80 0.13 26.91
CA LEU A 77 9.00 1.17 27.53
C LEU A 77 9.57 1.55 28.91
N PRO A 78 9.43 2.83 29.33
CA PRO A 78 9.99 3.32 30.58
C PRO A 78 9.62 2.46 31.80
N ASP A 79 10.57 2.22 32.69
CA ASP A 79 10.40 1.37 33.87
C ASP A 79 9.48 1.97 34.95
N ASP A 80 9.26 3.29 34.91
CA ASP A 80 8.34 4.00 35.78
C ASP A 80 6.86 3.82 35.38
N TRP A 81 6.58 3.25 34.21
CA TRP A 81 5.20 2.97 33.78
C TRP A 81 4.68 1.68 34.41
N SER A 82 3.43 1.72 34.87
CA SER A 82 2.71 0.52 35.28
C SER A 82 2.55 -0.47 34.12
N ASP A 83 2.47 -1.77 34.44
CA ASP A 83 2.26 -2.83 33.44
C ASP A 83 0.99 -2.61 32.61
N GLU A 84 -0.07 -2.11 33.25
CA GLU A 84 -1.34 -1.78 32.58
C GLU A 84 -1.15 -0.69 31.52
N LYS A 85 -0.41 0.38 31.86
CA LYS A 85 -0.11 1.48 30.92
C LYS A 85 0.78 1.03 29.77
N LYS A 86 1.74 0.13 30.04
CA LYS A 86 2.59 -0.47 29.00
C LYS A 86 1.76 -1.29 28.01
N GLU A 87 0.82 -2.10 28.51
CA GLU A 87 -0.05 -2.90 27.65
C GLU A 87 -0.99 -2.02 26.81
N GLU A 88 -1.63 -1.01 27.42
CA GLU A 88 -2.53 -0.10 26.72
C GLU A 88 -1.81 0.62 25.56
N PHE A 89 -0.56 1.04 25.78
CA PHE A 89 0.24 1.68 24.75
C PHE A 89 0.51 0.76 23.54
N ILE A 90 0.83 -0.50 23.81
CA ILE A 90 1.10 -1.53 22.78
C ILE A 90 -0.19 -1.88 22.04
N GLU A 91 -1.29 -2.04 22.77
CA GLU A 91 -2.59 -2.38 22.19
C GLU A 91 -3.13 -1.26 21.30
N ASP A 92 -3.02 0.01 21.70
CA ASP A 92 -3.42 1.13 20.84
C ASP A 92 -2.63 1.15 19.53
N GLY A 93 -1.33 0.82 19.58
CA GLY A 93 -0.49 0.67 18.38
C GLY A 93 -1.00 -0.43 17.44
N LYS A 94 -1.28 -1.62 17.98
CA LYS A 94 -1.82 -2.76 17.21
C LYS A 94 -3.19 -2.45 16.63
N ARG A 95 -4.08 -1.84 17.42
CA ARG A 95 -5.43 -1.45 17.01
C ARG A 95 -5.40 -0.48 15.83
N ARG A 96 -4.55 0.55 15.89
CA ARG A 96 -4.40 1.53 14.79
C ARG A 96 -3.87 0.89 13.51
N LEU A 97 -2.85 0.04 13.62
CA LEU A 97 -2.30 -0.68 12.47
C LEU A 97 -3.34 -1.60 11.83
N HIS A 98 -4.13 -2.30 12.65
CA HIS A 98 -5.20 -3.16 12.14
C HIS A 98 -6.32 -2.35 11.48
N ALA A 99 -6.79 -1.28 12.12
CA ALA A 99 -7.87 -0.44 11.63
C ALA A 99 -7.52 0.30 10.33
N SER A 100 -6.26 0.65 10.13
CA SER A 100 -5.79 1.37 8.92
C SER A 100 -5.35 0.46 7.77
N ARG A 101 -5.42 -0.87 7.94
CA ARG A 101 -4.91 -1.83 6.94
C ARG A 101 -5.61 -1.73 5.58
N TRP A 102 -6.89 -1.33 5.55
CA TRP A 102 -7.62 -1.14 4.30
C TRP A 102 -7.04 -0.01 3.45
N MET A 103 -6.45 1.02 4.07
CA MET A 103 -5.84 2.14 3.35
C MET A 103 -4.66 1.68 2.50
N LEU A 104 -3.93 0.64 2.93
CA LEU A 104 -2.84 0.06 2.14
C LEU A 104 -3.33 -0.49 0.80
N VAL A 105 -4.54 -1.04 0.74
CA VAL A 105 -5.10 -1.52 -0.52
C VAL A 105 -5.29 -0.37 -1.49
N VAL A 106 -5.82 0.76 -1.00
CA VAL A 106 -6.03 1.98 -1.80
C VAL A 106 -4.68 2.57 -2.23
N ILE A 107 -3.75 2.77 -1.28
CA ILE A 107 -2.42 3.31 -1.56
C ILE A 107 -1.70 2.45 -2.60
N LEU A 108 -1.67 1.14 -2.43
CA LEU A 108 -0.99 0.25 -3.38
C LEU A 108 -1.68 0.23 -4.75
N ALA A 109 -3.02 0.27 -4.79
CA ALA A 109 -3.76 0.37 -6.05
C ALA A 109 -3.37 1.63 -6.84
N PHE A 110 -3.29 2.78 -6.16
CA PHE A 110 -2.80 4.01 -6.76
C PHE A 110 -1.33 3.85 -7.18
N MET A 111 -0.42 3.44 -6.29
CA MET A 111 0.99 3.24 -6.63
C MET A 111 1.21 2.35 -7.87
N PHE A 112 0.42 1.30 -8.06
CA PHE A 112 0.50 0.46 -9.26
C PHE A 112 0.14 1.24 -10.53
N THR A 113 -0.92 2.04 -10.51
CA THR A 113 -1.28 2.92 -11.63
C THR A 113 -0.15 3.90 -11.93
N PHE A 114 0.43 4.53 -10.91
CA PHE A 114 1.57 5.46 -11.08
C PHE A 114 2.79 4.75 -11.70
N ALA A 115 3.10 3.55 -11.23
CA ALA A 115 4.20 2.76 -11.78
C ALA A 115 3.98 2.40 -13.26
N VAL A 116 2.77 2.00 -13.65
CA VAL A 116 2.43 1.73 -15.05
C VAL A 116 2.61 2.98 -15.91
N ASP A 117 2.18 4.13 -15.42
CA ASP A 117 2.34 5.40 -16.13
C ASP A 117 3.81 5.79 -16.33
N ILE A 118 4.66 5.61 -15.32
CA ILE A 118 6.11 5.80 -15.48
C ILE A 118 6.67 4.86 -16.55
N LEU A 119 6.26 3.59 -16.54
CA LEU A 119 6.72 2.62 -17.53
C LEU A 119 6.32 3.06 -18.95
N GLU A 120 5.08 3.51 -19.14
CA GLU A 120 4.60 3.93 -20.46
C GLU A 120 5.19 5.25 -20.95
N LEU A 121 5.43 6.21 -20.06
CA LEU A 121 5.97 7.51 -20.45
C LEU A 121 7.48 7.48 -20.67
N PHE A 122 8.21 6.69 -19.90
CA PHE A 122 9.68 6.76 -19.88
C PHE A 122 10.38 5.47 -20.29
N VAL A 123 9.82 4.30 -19.99
CA VAL A 123 10.51 3.02 -20.22
C VAL A 123 10.14 2.43 -21.58
N PHE A 124 8.86 2.26 -21.88
CA PHE A 124 8.41 1.65 -23.13
C PHE A 124 8.85 2.42 -24.37
N PRO A 125 8.80 3.76 -24.44
CA PRO A 125 9.29 4.49 -25.61
C PRO A 125 10.79 4.30 -25.79
N THR A 126 11.56 4.27 -24.68
CA THR A 126 13.01 4.07 -24.71
C THR A 126 13.38 2.65 -25.15
N VAL A 127 12.72 1.65 -24.58
CA VAL A 127 13.00 0.23 -24.85
C VAL A 127 12.48 -0.19 -26.22
N LEU A 128 11.23 0.13 -26.56
CA LEU A 128 10.63 -0.22 -27.85
C LEU A 128 11.15 0.64 -28.99
N GLY A 129 11.47 1.91 -28.73
CA GLY A 129 12.13 2.79 -29.70
C GLY A 129 13.52 2.28 -30.11
N TRP A 130 14.23 1.59 -29.20
CA TRP A 130 15.49 0.88 -29.49
C TRP A 130 15.30 -0.37 -30.37
N PHE A 131 14.14 -1.03 -30.36
CA PHE A 131 13.85 -2.19 -31.21
C PHE A 131 13.28 -1.81 -32.59
N SER A 132 12.89 -0.55 -32.77
CA SER A 132 12.37 0.01 -34.02
C SER A 132 13.40 0.83 -34.81
N ALA A 133 14.65 0.91 -34.34
CA ALA A 133 15.80 1.54 -34.99
C ALA A 133 16.78 0.46 -35.47
#